data_AF-A0A2W4LXT5-F1
#
_entry.id   AF-A0A2W4LXT5-F1
#
_cell.length_a   1.000
_cell.length_b   1.000
_cell.length_c   1.000
_cell.angle_alpha   90.00
_cell.angle_beta   90.00
_cell.angle_gamma   90.00
#
_symmetry.space_group_name_H-M   'P 1'
#
loop_
_entity.id
_entity.type
_entity.pdbx_description
1 polymer ?
#
loop_
_entity_poly.entity_id
_entity_poly.type
_entity_poly.pdbx_seq_one_letter_code
_entity_poly.pdbx_strand_id
1 'polypeptide(L)' 'ERQAAGVGHRRARAIGTLPQRGPGGMLEWLERLPPGTRKILIHVNNTNPILDEDSAERAELRRRGIEVARDGMEIEL' A
#
# COMPACT_ATOMS: atom_id res chain seq x y z
N GLU A 1 -12.56 3.38 7.62
CA GLU A 1 -11.37 3.88 8.36
C GLU A 1 -11.21 5.38 8.15
N ARG A 2 -10.93 6.12 9.22
CA ARG A 2 -10.44 7.51 9.18
C ARG A 2 -8.94 7.47 8.85
N GLN A 3 -8.40 8.48 8.16
CA GLN A 3 -6.94 8.60 8.03
C GLN A 3 -6.34 8.91 9.41
N ALA A 4 -5.29 8.16 9.80
CA ALA A 4 -4.64 8.32 11.10
C ALA A 4 -4.00 9.71 11.29
N ALA A 5 -3.58 10.35 10.19
CA ALA A 5 -2.91 11.65 10.21
C ALA A 5 -3.80 12.86 10.53
N GLY A 6 -5.12 12.68 10.72
CA GLY A 6 -6.04 13.80 11.01
C GLY A 6 -6.26 14.78 9.86
N VAL A 7 -5.73 14.50 8.67
CA VAL A 7 -5.86 15.35 7.47
C VAL A 7 -7.05 14.90 6.63
N GLY A 8 -8.01 15.79 6.41
CA GLY A 8 -9.18 15.55 5.56
C GLY A 8 -10.20 14.55 6.15
N HIS A 9 -11.40 14.49 5.55
CA HIS A 9 -12.50 13.63 6.02
C HIS A 9 -12.95 12.60 4.98
N ARG A 10 -12.38 12.65 3.78
CA ARG A 10 -12.71 11.73 2.68
C ARG A 10 -12.00 10.39 2.90
N ARG A 11 -12.78 9.31 2.87
CA ARG A 11 -12.26 7.93 2.94
C ARG A 11 -11.63 7.54 1.60
N ALA A 12 -10.68 6.61 1.59
CA ALA A 12 -10.02 6.12 0.37
C ALA A 12 -11.03 5.73 -0.73
N ARG A 13 -12.06 4.95 -0.37
CA ARG A 13 -13.11 4.54 -1.32
C ARG A 13 -13.90 5.72 -1.91
N ALA A 14 -14.05 6.81 -1.16
CA ALA A 14 -14.79 7.99 -1.62
C ALA A 14 -14.02 8.82 -2.67
N ILE A 15 -12.73 8.54 -2.85
CA ILE A 15 -11.88 9.16 -3.87
C ILE A 15 -11.44 8.16 -4.95
N GLY A 16 -12.13 7.02 -5.06
CA GLY A 16 -11.84 6.00 -6.06
C GLY A 16 -10.60 5.15 -5.76
N THR A 17 -10.05 5.20 -4.55
CA THR A 17 -8.88 4.41 -4.16
C THR A 17 -9.29 3.21 -3.30
N LEU A 18 -8.79 2.03 -3.65
CA LEU A 18 -8.93 0.85 -2.81
C LEU A 18 -8.02 0.98 -1.57
N PRO A 19 -8.54 0.89 -0.34
CA PRO A 19 -7.69 0.90 0.84
C PRO A 19 -6.75 -0.31 0.84
N GLN A 20 -5.55 -0.14 1.40
CA GLN A 20 -4.59 -1.25 1.47
C GLN A 20 -5.11 -2.38 2.36
N ARG A 21 -5.71 -2.01 3.50
CA ARG A 21 -6.19 -2.92 4.54
C ARG A 21 -7.72 -2.94 4.61
N GLY A 22 -8.22 -3.84 5.46
CA GLY A 22 -9.64 -4.07 5.70
C GLY A 22 -10.26 -5.04 4.70
N PRO A 23 -11.49 -5.51 4.97
CA PRO A 23 -12.17 -6.48 4.11
C PRO A 23 -12.26 -6.02 2.66
N GLY A 24 -11.84 -6.89 1.74
CA GLY A 24 -11.76 -6.61 0.31
C GLY A 24 -10.76 -5.50 -0.03
N GLY A 25 -9.76 -5.27 0.82
CA GLY A 25 -8.67 -4.34 0.60
C GLY A 25 -7.65 -4.85 -0.42
N MET A 26 -6.73 -3.98 -0.81
CA MET A 26 -5.71 -4.28 -1.81
C MET A 26 -4.85 -5.49 -1.44
N LEU A 27 -4.47 -5.63 -0.16
CA LEU A 27 -3.61 -6.73 0.27
C LEU A 27 -4.24 -8.11 0.07
N GLU A 28 -5.55 -8.26 0.29
CA GLU A 28 -6.27 -9.51 0.03
C GLU A 28 -6.30 -9.87 -1.46
N TRP A 29 -6.35 -8.87 -2.34
CA TRP A 29 -6.29 -9.10 -3.78
C TRP A 29 -4.89 -9.49 -4.25
N LEU A 30 -3.87 -8.83 -3.73
CA LEU A 30 -2.47 -9.10 -4.06
C LEU A 30 -2.02 -10.51 -3.64
N GLU A 31 -2.66 -11.11 -2.64
CA GLU A 31 -2.41 -12.51 -2.24
C GLU A 31 -2.92 -13.54 -3.24
N ARG A 32 -3.85 -13.15 -4.12
CA ARG A 32 -4.43 -14.06 -5.13
C ARG A 32 -3.62 -14.12 -6.42
N LEU A 33 -2.61 -13.27 -6.57
CA LEU A 33 -1.74 -13.25 -7.74
C LEU A 33 -0.90 -14.54 -7.82
N PRO A 34 -0.53 -14.99 -9.04
CA PRO A 34 0.31 -16.18 -9.19
C PRO A 34 1.60 -16.10 -8.36
N PRO A 35 2.07 -17.23 -7.79
CA PRO A 35 3.37 -17.29 -7.12
C PRO A 35 4.49 -16.74 -8.02
N GLY A 36 5.43 -16.00 -7.43
CA GLY A 36 6.53 -15.36 -8.17
C GLY A 36 6.17 -14.02 -8.80
N THR A 37 4.91 -13.57 -8.76
CA THR A 37 4.52 -12.23 -9.22
C THR A 37 5.16 -11.16 -8.32
N ARG A 38 6.01 -10.30 -8.90
CA ARG A 38 6.57 -9.12 -8.21
C ARG A 38 5.46 -8.07 -7.98
N LYS A 39 5.36 -7.54 -6.76
CA LYS A 39 4.27 -6.64 -6.33
C LYS A 39 4.88 -5.32 -5.85
N ILE A 40 4.53 -4.22 -6.51
CA ILE A 40 5.05 -2.89 -6.18
C ILE A 40 3.89 -1.91 -6.05
N LEU A 41 3.77 -1.24 -4.89
CA LEU A 41 2.79 -0.18 -4.67
C LEU A 41 3.38 1.16 -5.08
N ILE A 42 2.67 1.90 -5.94
CA ILE A 42 3.01 3.27 -6.37
C ILE A 42 1.80 4.20 -6.14
N HIS A 43 1.96 5.50 -6.36
CA HIS A 43 0.94 6.52 -6.13
C HIS A 43 0.47 6.53 -4.66
N VAL A 44 1.45 6.58 -3.76
CA VAL A 44 1.23 6.54 -2.31
C VAL A 44 0.95 7.95 -1.80
N ASN A 45 -0.17 8.12 -1.11
CA ASN A 45 -0.49 9.41 -0.49
C ASN A 45 0.50 9.74 0.64
N ASN A 46 0.83 11.02 0.81
CA ASN A 46 1.79 11.49 1.83
C ASN A 46 1.45 11.11 3.29
N THR A 47 0.16 10.90 3.61
CA THR A 47 -0.27 10.48 4.94
C THR A 47 -0.22 8.98 5.18
N ASN A 48 0.25 8.19 4.21
CA ASN A 48 0.23 6.75 4.31
C ASN A 48 1.40 6.25 5.18
N PRO A 49 1.15 5.48 6.26
CA PRO A 49 2.20 5.03 7.17
C PRO A 49 3.26 4.14 6.49
N ILE A 50 2.98 3.55 5.32
CA ILE A 50 3.99 2.74 4.60
C ILE A 50 5.20 3.57 4.13
N LEU A 51 5.09 4.91 4.13
CA LEU A 51 6.20 5.81 3.84
C LEU A 51 7.19 5.89 5.01
N ASP A 52 6.76 5.62 6.24
CA ASP A 52 7.65 5.41 7.38
C ASP A 52 8.22 3.98 7.31
N GLU A 53 9.55 3.91 7.16
CA GLU A 53 10.26 2.64 6.93
C GLU A 53 10.26 1.70 8.14
N ASP A 54 10.03 2.24 9.33
CA ASP A 54 10.02 1.53 10.61
C ASP A 54 8.59 1.22 11.09
N SER A 55 7.57 1.66 10.33
CA SER A 55 6.17 1.39 10.65
C SER A 55 5.81 -0.10 10.60
N ALA A 56 4.83 -0.49 11.42
CA ALA A 56 4.25 -1.83 11.38
C ALA A 56 3.63 -2.12 10.00
N GLU A 57 3.12 -1.10 9.32
CA GLU A 57 2.55 -1.19 7.99
C GLU A 57 3.58 -1.49 6.92
N ARG A 58 4.72 -0.79 6.91
CA ARG A 58 5.83 -1.11 6.00
C ARG A 58 6.39 -2.50 6.29
N ALA A 59 6.52 -2.88 7.57
CA ALA A 59 6.95 -4.22 7.96
C ALA A 59 6.00 -5.32 7.44
N GLU A 60 4.69 -5.06 7.42
CA GLU A 60 3.72 -6.00 6.86
C GLU A 60 3.85 -6.16 5.34
N LEU A 61 4.04 -5.07 4.60
CA LEU A 61 4.30 -5.15 3.16
C LEU A 61 5.53 -6.01 2.87
N ARG A 62 6.63 -5.80 3.62
CA ARG A 62 7.85 -6.62 3.52
C ARG A 62 7.55 -8.11 3.77
N ARG A 63 6.79 -8.44 4.83
CA ARG A 63 6.40 -9.84 5.12
C ARG A 63 5.59 -10.49 4.00
N ARG A 64 4.80 -9.71 3.25
CA ARG A 64 3.99 -10.19 2.12
C ARG A 64 4.72 -10.14 0.77
N GLY A 65 6.00 -9.75 0.75
CA GLY A 65 6.78 -9.60 -0.48
C GLY A 65 6.28 -8.46 -1.38
N ILE A 66 5.75 -7.40 -0.78
CA ILE A 66 5.23 -6.23 -1.49
C ILE A 66 6.20 -5.06 -1.29
N GLU A 67 6.68 -4.51 -2.39
CA GLU A 67 7.56 -3.34 -2.41
C GLU A 67 6.76 -2.04 -2.42
N VAL A 68 7.38 -0.96 -1.94
CA VAL A 68 6.88 0.41 -2.09
C VAL A 68 7.80 1.12 -3.07
N ALA A 69 7.22 1.64 -4.15
CA ALA A 69 7.97 2.40 -5.13
C ALA A 69 8.59 3.64 -4.50
N ARG A 70 9.77 4.01 -4.99
CA ARG A 70 10.49 5.23 -4.62
C ARG A 70 10.93 5.95 -5.88
N ASP A 71 11.15 7.25 -5.76
CA ASP A 71 11.72 8.04 -6.85
C ASP A 71 13.06 7.44 -7.28
N GLY A 72 13.25 7.30 -8.60
CA GLY A 72 14.43 6.64 -9.18
C GLY A 72 14.42 5.11 -9.13
N MET A 73 13.32 4.46 -8.78
CA MET A 73 13.20 3.00 -8.89
C MET A 73 13.19 2.55 -10.35
N GLU A 74 14.15 1.71 -10.72
CA GLU A 74 14.20 1.02 -12.01
C GLU A 74 13.59 -0.38 -11.90
N ILE A 75 12.87 -0.81 -12.94
CA ILE A 75 12.24 -2.13 -13.03
C ILE A 75 12.72 -2.79 -14.31
N GLU A 76 13.45 -3.89 -14.16
CA GLU A 76 13.78 -4.82 -15.24
C GLU A 76 12.72 -5.94 -15.28
N LEU A 77 12.36 -6.36 -16.50
CA LEU A 77 11.31 -7.33 -16.76
C LEU A 77 11.86 -8.58 -17.45
#